data_AF-A0A3B0Z722-F1
#
_entry.id   AF-A0A3B0Z722-F1
#
_cell.length_a   1.000
_cell.length_b   1.000
_cell.length_c   1.000
_cell.angle_alpha   90.00
_cell.angle_beta   90.00
_cell.angle_gamma   90.00
#
_symmetry.space_group_name_H-M   'P 1'
#
loop_
_entity.id
_entity.type
_entity.pdbx_description
1 polymer ?
#
loop_
_entity_poly.entity_id
_entity_poly.type
_entity_poly.pdbx_seq_one_letter_code
_entity_poly.pdbx_strand_id
1 'polypeptide(L)'
;MNISKLTTIAGAIAVVIGLSACGGGGSGSSTASTASTASVGTITGFGSVFVNGVEFETNGATIVIDGVPGTEADLAVGMVVAMNGSSSGTTGLALSIDVSDEMEGLVQSNSIPPAGNSGTLVIMGQTVTVDVNTLFESNVAGITTIDQIVAGNVVEVSGYSDGNGAVFATR
;
A
#
# COMPACT_ATOMS: atom_id res chain seq x y z
N MET A 1 -68.87 -2.16 -53.82
CA MET A 1 -69.09 -1.21 -54.92
C MET A 1 -70.37 -0.44 -54.61
N ASN A 2 -70.35 0.88 -54.85
CA ASN A 2 -71.40 1.90 -54.64
C ASN A 2 -71.25 2.67 -53.30
N ILE A 3 -70.71 3.91 -53.32
CA ILE A 3 -71.32 5.22 -53.70
C ILE A 3 -72.28 5.68 -52.59
N SER A 4 -72.36 6.91 -52.09
CA SER A 4 -71.53 8.12 -52.01
C SER A 4 -72.37 9.14 -51.24
N LYS A 5 -71.71 10.05 -50.50
CA LYS A 5 -72.10 11.47 -50.26
C LYS A 5 -73.20 11.87 -49.24
N LEU A 6 -72.74 12.83 -48.42
CA LEU A 6 -73.37 14.04 -47.86
C LEU A 6 -74.46 13.90 -46.79
N THR A 7 -74.19 14.44 -45.60
CA THR A 7 -74.75 15.74 -45.19
C THR A 7 -73.98 16.34 -44.00
N THR A 8 -73.60 17.60 -44.16
CA THR A 8 -72.96 18.50 -43.21
C THR A 8 -74.03 19.11 -42.30
N ILE A 9 -73.90 19.04 -40.96
CA ILE A 9 -74.47 20.06 -40.05
C ILE A 9 -73.47 20.33 -38.93
N ALA A 10 -73.08 21.59 -38.84
CA ALA A 10 -72.27 22.18 -37.79
C ALA A 10 -73.10 22.36 -36.50
N GLY A 11 -72.45 22.22 -35.35
CA GLY A 11 -73.05 22.50 -34.05
C GLY A 11 -72.03 22.31 -32.94
N ALA A 12 -71.18 23.31 -32.73
CA ALA A 12 -70.29 23.41 -31.59
C ALA A 12 -71.12 23.58 -30.30
N ILE A 13 -70.73 22.91 -29.19
CA ILE A 13 -70.78 23.49 -27.83
C ILE A 13 -70.14 22.56 -26.78
N ALA A 14 -69.24 23.19 -26.00
CA ALA A 14 -68.82 22.95 -24.62
C ALA A 14 -68.22 21.58 -24.21
N VAL A 15 -66.89 21.60 -24.05
CA VAL A 15 -66.10 20.65 -23.27
C VAL A 15 -66.35 20.88 -21.77
N VAL A 16 -66.70 19.80 -21.07
CA VAL A 16 -66.79 19.73 -19.61
C VAL A 16 -65.86 18.60 -19.14
N ILE A 17 -65.37 18.76 -17.91
CA ILE A 17 -64.85 17.76 -16.97
C ILE A 17 -63.33 17.80 -16.76
N GLY A 18 -62.97 18.18 -15.53
CA GLY A 18 -61.66 18.00 -14.94
C GLY A 18 -61.62 18.53 -13.50
N LEU A 19 -62.50 18.05 -12.61
CA LEU A 19 -62.34 18.24 -11.17
C LEU A 19 -61.32 17.21 -10.65
N SER A 20 -60.10 17.63 -10.39
CA SER A 20 -59.15 16.90 -9.55
C SER A 20 -59.19 17.48 -8.14
N ALA A 21 -59.62 16.64 -7.20
CA ALA A 21 -59.59 16.85 -5.77
C ALA A 21 -58.22 16.46 -5.16
N CYS A 22 -58.06 16.83 -3.87
CA CYS A 22 -57.00 16.41 -2.93
C CYS A 22 -55.68 17.19 -3.09
N GLY A 23 -55.12 17.88 -2.10
CA GLY A 23 -55.22 17.74 -0.64
C GLY A 23 -53.81 17.54 -0.08
N GLY A 24 -53.45 18.30 0.97
CA GLY A 24 -52.31 17.99 1.84
C GLY A 24 -51.07 18.88 1.67
N GLY A 25 -50.98 19.91 2.53
CA GLY A 25 -49.70 20.50 2.90
C GLY A 25 -49.01 19.66 3.98
N GLY A 26 -47.68 19.74 4.04
CA GLY A 26 -46.92 19.25 5.19
C GLY A 26 -45.59 18.58 4.82
N SER A 27 -44.52 19.32 5.10
CA SER A 27 -43.26 18.85 5.68
C SER A 27 -42.47 17.74 4.99
N GLY A 28 -41.24 18.12 4.61
CA GLY A 28 -40.09 17.42 5.18
C GLY A 28 -39.32 16.48 4.24
N SER A 29 -38.06 16.86 4.07
CA SER A 29 -36.93 15.95 3.90
C SER A 29 -36.74 15.25 2.56
N SER A 30 -35.84 15.83 1.76
CA SER A 30 -34.67 15.08 1.26
C SER A 30 -34.22 14.04 2.31
N THR A 31 -33.89 12.81 1.98
CA THR A 31 -32.76 12.40 1.14
C THR A 31 -32.76 10.87 1.13
N ALA A 32 -32.14 10.23 0.14
CA ALA A 32 -31.76 8.82 0.27
C ALA A 32 -31.02 8.62 1.61
N SER A 33 -31.55 7.77 2.49
CA SER A 33 -30.83 7.35 3.70
C SER A 33 -29.77 6.35 3.27
N THR A 34 -28.66 6.86 2.73
CA THR A 34 -27.37 6.25 3.05
C THR A 34 -27.31 6.27 4.57
N ALA A 35 -27.35 5.11 5.22
CA ALA A 35 -27.10 5.05 6.65
C ALA A 35 -25.74 5.73 6.88
N SER A 36 -25.76 6.92 7.48
CA SER A 36 -24.56 7.57 7.93
C SER A 36 -24.07 6.75 9.12
N THR A 37 -23.10 5.88 8.86
CA THR A 37 -22.37 5.20 9.92
C THR A 37 -21.38 6.21 10.48
N ALA A 38 -21.69 6.78 11.64
CA ALA A 38 -20.75 7.51 12.46
C ALA A 38 -20.18 6.54 13.51
N SER A 39 -18.87 6.37 13.53
CA SER A 39 -18.17 5.62 14.58
C SER A 39 -17.25 6.57 15.32
N VAL A 40 -17.27 6.51 16.65
CA VAL A 40 -16.35 7.23 17.53
C VAL A 40 -15.54 6.17 18.26
N GLY A 41 -14.24 6.16 18.02
CA GLY A 41 -13.31 5.22 18.62
C GLY A 41 -11.92 5.82 18.67
N THR A 42 -11.06 5.25 19.51
CA THR A 42 -9.64 5.59 19.50
C THR A 42 -9.01 5.05 18.21
N ILE A 43 -8.12 5.82 17.59
CA ILE A 43 -7.21 5.26 16.58
C ILE A 43 -6.37 4.20 17.31
N THR A 44 -6.65 2.92 17.07
CA THR A 44 -5.99 1.80 17.75
C THR A 44 -4.80 1.25 16.97
N GLY A 45 -4.52 1.76 15.77
CA GLY A 45 -3.40 1.31 14.95
C GLY A 45 -3.07 2.26 13.81
N PHE A 46 -1.81 2.23 13.40
CA PHE A 46 -1.33 2.62 12.08
C PHE A 46 -1.09 1.34 11.27
N GLY A 47 -1.08 1.45 9.94
CA GLY A 47 -1.00 0.29 9.05
C GLY A 47 -0.68 0.72 7.62
N SER A 48 0.47 1.38 7.43
CA SER A 48 0.89 1.80 6.10
C SER A 48 2.39 1.64 5.89
N VAL A 49 2.74 1.09 4.72
CA VAL A 49 4.12 0.93 4.29
C VAL A 49 4.39 1.91 3.17
N PHE A 50 5.49 2.66 3.29
CA PHE A 50 5.91 3.60 2.26
C PHE A 50 6.89 2.91 1.32
N VAL A 51 6.53 2.79 0.04
CA VAL A 51 7.39 2.22 -1.00
C VAL A 51 7.53 3.24 -2.12
N ASN A 52 8.77 3.63 -2.43
CA ASN A 52 9.08 4.61 -3.48
C ASN A 52 8.30 5.93 -3.37
N GLY A 53 8.02 6.39 -2.13
CA GLY A 53 7.32 7.63 -1.85
C GLY A 53 5.79 7.56 -1.91
N VAL A 54 5.21 6.38 -2.14
CA VAL A 54 3.77 6.13 -2.09
C VAL A 54 3.43 5.43 -0.78
N GLU A 55 2.41 5.91 -0.08
CA GLU A 55 1.85 5.28 1.11
C GLU A 55 0.88 4.16 0.73
N PHE A 56 1.11 2.93 1.18
CA PHE A 56 0.21 1.82 0.95
C PHE A 56 -0.46 1.37 2.23
N GLU A 57 -1.79 1.37 2.23
CA GLU A 57 -2.57 0.73 3.29
C GLU A 57 -2.32 -0.79 3.24
N THR A 58 -1.92 -1.37 4.36
CA THR A 58 -1.52 -2.79 4.47
C THR A 58 -2.55 -3.65 5.19
N ASN A 59 -3.67 -3.07 5.63
CA ASN A 59 -4.72 -3.83 6.32
C ASN A 59 -5.29 -4.93 5.41
N GLY A 60 -5.10 -6.18 5.83
CA GLY A 60 -5.51 -7.36 5.08
C GLY A 60 -4.56 -7.79 3.97
N ALA A 61 -3.41 -7.14 3.82
CA ALA A 61 -2.35 -7.59 2.93
C ALA A 61 -1.78 -8.93 3.43
N THR A 62 -1.46 -9.83 2.48
CA THR A 62 -0.66 -11.02 2.81
C THR A 62 0.80 -10.62 2.87
N ILE A 63 1.45 -10.82 4.01
CA ILE A 63 2.86 -10.50 4.22
C ILE A 63 3.65 -11.79 4.35
N VAL A 64 4.74 -11.90 3.59
CA VAL A 64 5.67 -13.03 3.59
C VAL A 64 7.08 -12.50 3.75
N ILE A 65 7.84 -13.05 4.71
CA ILE A 65 9.24 -12.72 4.97
C ILE A 65 10.02 -14.03 4.80
N ASP A 66 10.95 -14.06 3.84
CA ASP A 66 11.78 -15.23 3.51
C ASP A 66 10.96 -16.52 3.29
N GLY A 67 9.82 -16.36 2.61
CA GLY A 67 8.89 -17.46 2.31
C GLY A 67 8.02 -17.92 3.48
N VAL A 68 8.12 -17.26 4.64
CA VAL A 68 7.32 -17.56 5.84
C VAL A 68 6.24 -16.49 6.04
N PRO A 69 5.00 -16.86 6.43
CA PRO A 69 3.98 -15.87 6.78
C PRO A 69 4.47 -14.93 7.89
N GLY A 70 4.43 -13.63 7.62
CA GLY A 70 4.82 -12.57 8.53
C GLY A 70 3.71 -11.56 8.78
N THR A 71 4.06 -10.49 9.48
CA THR A 71 3.18 -9.38 9.84
C THR A 71 3.84 -8.05 9.53
N GLU A 72 3.07 -6.97 9.59
CA GLU A 72 3.62 -5.62 9.40
C GLU A 72 4.65 -5.25 10.48
N ALA A 73 4.57 -5.86 11.67
CA ALA A 73 5.56 -5.64 12.74
C ALA A 73 6.94 -6.24 12.42
N ASP A 74 7.01 -7.16 11.45
CA ASP A 74 8.25 -7.76 10.99
C ASP A 74 8.90 -6.94 9.86
N LEU A 75 8.17 -5.96 9.30
CA LEU A 75 8.70 -5.04 8.30
C LEU A 75 9.50 -3.92 8.97
N ALA A 76 10.61 -3.55 8.34
CA ALA A 76 11.42 -2.44 8.79
C ALA A 76 11.88 -1.55 7.63
N VAL A 77 12.11 -0.28 7.94
CA VAL A 77 12.62 0.69 6.96
C VAL A 77 13.96 0.18 6.40
N GLY A 78 14.15 0.30 5.09
CA GLY A 78 15.36 -0.17 4.41
C GLY A 78 15.28 -1.60 3.90
N MET A 79 14.29 -2.40 4.31
CA MET A 79 14.01 -3.68 3.63
C MET A 79 13.58 -3.44 2.19
N VAL A 80 14.04 -4.29 1.28
CA VAL A 80 13.59 -4.30 -0.11
C VAL A 80 12.39 -5.22 -0.21
N VAL A 81 11.28 -4.72 -0.76
CA VAL A 81 10.01 -5.46 -0.80
C VAL A 81 9.49 -5.56 -2.23
N ALA A 82 8.94 -6.73 -2.57
CA ALA A 82 8.10 -6.92 -3.74
C ALA A 82 6.63 -6.80 -3.31
N MET A 83 5.95 -5.78 -3.81
CA MET A 83 4.58 -5.49 -3.40
C MET A 83 3.64 -5.51 -4.61
N ASN A 84 2.51 -6.20 -4.44
CA ASN A 84 1.39 -6.17 -5.38
C ASN A 84 0.22 -5.42 -4.78
N GLY A 85 -0.41 -4.59 -5.59
CA GLY A 85 -1.49 -3.72 -5.12
C GLY A 85 -1.99 -2.77 -6.20
N SER A 86 -2.65 -1.70 -5.73
CA SER A 86 -3.10 -0.60 -6.57
C SER A 86 -2.59 0.73 -6.00
N SER A 87 -2.29 1.70 -6.86
CA SER A 87 -1.77 3.00 -6.43
C SER A 87 -2.33 4.13 -7.30
N SER A 88 -2.54 5.29 -6.67
CA SER A 88 -2.86 6.56 -7.31
C SER A 88 -1.62 7.45 -7.56
N GLY A 89 -0.44 7.00 -7.15
CA GLY A 89 0.81 7.77 -7.19
C GLY A 89 1.14 8.55 -5.93
N THR A 90 0.20 8.69 -4.99
CA THR A 90 0.46 9.23 -3.63
C THR A 90 0.07 8.23 -2.55
N THR A 91 -1.10 7.60 -2.73
CA THR A 91 -1.59 6.53 -1.84
C THR A 91 -1.98 5.30 -2.63
N GLY A 92 -1.98 4.14 -1.98
CA GLY A 92 -2.34 2.86 -2.56
C GLY A 92 -2.89 1.85 -1.54
N LEU A 93 -3.28 0.69 -2.05
CA LEU A 93 -3.67 -0.49 -1.28
C LEU A 93 -2.71 -1.62 -1.61
N ALA A 94 -2.05 -2.17 -0.60
CA ALA A 94 -1.27 -3.39 -0.74
C ALA A 94 -2.18 -4.62 -0.61
N LEU A 95 -2.03 -5.57 -1.53
CA LEU A 95 -2.69 -6.88 -1.48
C LEU A 95 -1.72 -7.96 -1.00
N SER A 96 -0.46 -7.87 -1.42
CA SER A 96 0.63 -8.70 -0.92
C SER A 96 1.93 -7.92 -0.81
N ILE A 97 2.72 -8.26 0.20
CA ILE A 97 4.10 -7.80 0.39
C ILE A 97 4.95 -9.04 0.60
N ASP A 98 5.97 -9.20 -0.23
CA ASP A 98 6.95 -10.26 -0.13
C ASP A 98 8.31 -9.61 0.13
N VAL A 99 8.99 -10.07 1.18
CA VAL A 99 10.33 -9.63 1.56
C VAL A 99 11.24 -10.83 1.44
N SER A 100 12.36 -10.62 0.78
CA SER A 100 13.45 -11.59 0.70
C SER A 100 14.74 -10.81 0.77
N ASP A 101 15.65 -11.27 1.61
CA ASP A 101 16.98 -10.69 1.63
C ASP A 101 17.73 -10.95 0.32
N GLU A 102 18.55 -9.99 -0.07
CA GLU A 102 19.45 -10.17 -1.21
C GLU A 102 20.55 -11.16 -0.84
N MET A 103 20.91 -11.23 0.46
CA MET A 103 21.91 -12.16 0.95
C MET A 103 21.78 -12.42 2.46
N GLU A 104 22.02 -13.68 2.83
CA GLU A 104 22.33 -14.08 4.20
C GLU A 104 23.67 -14.83 4.21
N GLY A 105 24.53 -14.57 5.20
CA GLY A 105 25.74 -15.38 5.35
C GLY A 105 26.77 -14.89 6.35
N LEU A 106 27.85 -15.66 6.43
CA LEU A 106 28.98 -15.36 7.30
C LEU A 106 29.87 -14.25 6.71
N VAL A 107 30.16 -13.26 7.56
CA VAL A 107 31.11 -12.19 7.27
C VAL A 107 32.53 -12.76 7.27
N GLN A 108 33.28 -12.44 6.21
CA GLN A 108 34.70 -12.77 6.05
C GLN A 108 35.59 -11.59 6.40
N SER A 109 35.18 -10.37 6.03
CA SER A 109 35.91 -9.14 6.38
C SER A 109 34.99 -7.92 6.41
N ASN A 110 35.41 -6.94 7.21
CA ASN A 110 34.79 -5.62 7.31
C ASN A 110 35.85 -4.54 7.06
N SER A 111 35.65 -3.72 6.03
CA SER A 111 36.55 -2.63 5.63
C SER A 111 35.93 -1.26 5.89
N ILE A 112 34.96 -1.17 6.80
CA ILE A 112 34.38 0.09 7.28
C ILE A 112 35.32 0.68 8.35
N PRO A 113 35.73 1.95 8.25
CA PRO A 113 36.58 2.58 9.26
C PRO A 113 35.91 2.60 10.64
N PRO A 114 36.68 2.61 11.75
CA PRO A 114 36.12 2.75 13.08
C PRO A 114 35.25 4.01 13.21
N ALA A 115 34.06 3.86 13.79
CA ALA A 115 33.01 4.87 13.86
C ALA A 115 32.55 5.42 12.49
N GLY A 116 32.84 4.71 11.41
CA GLY A 116 32.37 5.00 10.05
C GLY A 116 31.09 4.24 9.72
N ASN A 117 30.32 4.78 8.77
CA ASN A 117 29.09 4.17 8.27
C ASN A 117 29.17 3.93 6.76
N SER A 118 30.37 3.83 6.20
CA SER A 118 30.54 3.63 4.75
C SER A 118 31.80 2.84 4.49
N GLY A 119 31.71 1.89 3.57
CA GLY A 119 32.78 0.96 3.27
C GLY A 119 32.26 -0.30 2.61
N THR A 120 32.95 -1.40 2.82
CA THR A 120 32.56 -2.70 2.26
C THR A 120 32.66 -3.81 3.29
N LEU A 121 31.75 -4.77 3.18
CA LEU A 121 31.82 -6.08 3.81
C LEU A 121 32.11 -7.12 2.73
N VAL A 122 32.79 -8.20 3.09
CA VAL A 122 32.83 -9.42 2.27
C VAL A 122 32.07 -10.49 3.01
N ILE A 123 31.00 -11.01 2.42
CA ILE A 123 30.12 -12.02 3.01
C ILE A 123 30.08 -13.19 2.06
N MET A 124 30.54 -14.36 2.50
CA MET A 124 30.62 -15.58 1.67
C MET A 124 31.25 -15.39 0.27
N GLY A 125 32.20 -14.46 0.13
CA GLY A 125 32.91 -14.16 -1.13
C GLY A 125 32.24 -13.08 -1.98
N GLN A 126 31.07 -12.60 -1.57
CA GLN A 126 30.35 -11.50 -2.19
C GLN A 126 30.70 -10.19 -1.51
N THR A 127 31.12 -9.20 -2.29
CA THR A 127 31.34 -7.83 -1.80
C THR A 127 29.99 -7.13 -1.63
N VAL A 128 29.79 -6.55 -0.46
CA VAL A 128 28.62 -5.72 -0.11
C VAL A 128 29.10 -4.31 0.19
N THR A 129 28.55 -3.33 -0.53
CA THR A 129 28.81 -1.91 -0.30
C THR A 129 27.79 -1.35 0.65
N VAL A 130 28.27 -0.60 1.63
CA VAL A 130 27.44 0.13 2.59
C VAL A 130 27.79 1.60 2.56
N ASP A 131 26.79 2.46 2.72
CA ASP A 131 26.95 3.90 2.75
C ASP A 131 26.20 4.53 3.92
N VAL A 132 26.25 5.86 4.02
CA VAL A 132 25.65 6.61 5.13
C VAL A 132 24.12 6.44 5.23
N ASN A 133 23.48 5.91 4.19
CA ASN A 133 22.05 5.66 4.11
C ASN A 133 21.69 4.19 4.39
N THR A 134 22.67 3.28 4.40
CA THR A 134 22.47 1.89 4.84
C THR A 134 22.04 1.90 6.31
N LEU A 135 20.87 1.35 6.58
CA LEU A 135 20.37 1.18 7.93
C LEU A 135 21.06 0.00 8.60
N PHE A 136 21.15 0.01 9.93
CA PHE A 136 21.81 -1.06 10.66
C PHE A 136 21.00 -1.42 11.90
N GLU A 137 20.85 -2.71 12.11
CA GLU A 137 20.37 -3.27 13.37
C GLU A 137 21.20 -4.49 13.77
N SER A 138 21.13 -4.87 15.04
CA SER A 138 21.77 -6.09 15.51
C SER A 138 21.03 -6.70 16.69
N ASN A 139 20.93 -8.02 16.66
CA ASN A 139 20.45 -8.84 17.78
C ASN A 139 21.61 -9.34 18.65
N VAL A 140 22.86 -8.98 18.32
CA VAL A 140 24.06 -9.39 19.04
C VAL A 140 24.42 -8.33 20.07
N ALA A 141 24.41 -8.72 21.35
CA ALA A 141 24.80 -7.81 22.43
C ALA A 141 26.22 -7.26 22.23
N GLY A 142 26.35 -5.93 22.27
CA GLY A 142 27.63 -5.23 22.10
C GLY A 142 27.96 -4.84 20.67
N ILE A 143 27.19 -5.27 19.67
CA ILE A 143 27.24 -4.76 18.31
C ILE A 143 26.10 -3.77 18.15
N THR A 144 26.44 -2.51 17.92
CA THR A 144 25.52 -1.36 17.87
C THR A 144 25.73 -0.49 16.63
N THR A 145 26.85 -0.66 15.96
CA THR A 145 27.20 0.02 14.71
C THR A 145 27.79 -0.95 13.70
N ILE A 146 27.66 -0.64 12.42
CA ILE A 146 28.06 -1.52 11.32
C ILE A 146 29.58 -1.77 11.24
N ASP A 147 30.41 -0.84 11.72
CA ASP A 147 31.86 -1.01 11.82
C ASP A 147 32.27 -2.03 12.90
N GLN A 148 31.35 -2.41 13.80
CA GLN A 148 31.60 -3.41 14.85
C GLN A 148 31.34 -4.85 14.39
N ILE A 149 30.80 -5.04 13.18
CA ILE A 149 30.67 -6.36 12.57
C ILE A 149 32.07 -6.95 12.37
N VAL A 150 32.29 -8.16 12.85
CA VAL A 150 33.56 -8.88 12.72
C VAL A 150 33.40 -10.18 11.93
N ALA A 151 34.52 -10.70 11.44
CA ALA A 151 34.55 -11.97 10.74
C ALA A 151 33.95 -13.09 11.60
N GLY A 152 33.11 -13.93 10.99
CA GLY A 152 32.38 -15.00 11.64
C GLY A 152 31.00 -14.61 12.19
N ASN A 153 30.62 -13.33 12.19
CA ASN A 153 29.22 -12.96 12.40
C ASN A 153 28.37 -13.42 11.20
N VAL A 154 27.13 -13.81 11.47
CA VAL A 154 26.10 -14.01 10.46
C VAL A 154 25.35 -12.69 10.30
N VAL A 155 25.10 -12.30 9.06
CA VAL A 155 24.33 -11.11 8.72
C VAL A 155 23.31 -11.45 7.65
N GLU A 156 22.20 -10.74 7.71
CA GLU A 156 21.17 -10.63 6.68
C GLU A 156 21.34 -9.26 6.01
N VAL A 157 21.19 -9.21 4.69
CA VAL A 157 21.39 -7.99 3.90
C VAL A 157 20.20 -7.80 2.97
N SER A 158 19.45 -6.73 3.23
CA SER A 158 18.49 -6.20 2.29
C SER A 158 19.19 -5.20 1.36
N GLY A 159 18.94 -5.30 0.06
CA GLY A 159 19.63 -4.44 -0.90
C GLY A 159 19.34 -4.79 -2.35
N TYR A 160 20.21 -4.30 -3.23
CA TYR A 160 20.12 -4.54 -4.67
C TYR A 160 21.46 -5.02 -5.21
N SER A 161 21.45 -5.98 -6.13
CA SER A 161 22.61 -6.25 -6.97
C SER A 161 23.00 -5.01 -7.78
N ASP A 162 24.30 -4.72 -7.85
CA ASP A 162 24.84 -3.65 -8.70
C ASP A 162 24.99 -4.07 -10.17
N GLY A 163 24.67 -5.32 -10.50
CA GLY A 163 24.80 -5.91 -11.83
C GLY A 163 26.23 -6.32 -12.23
N ASN A 164 27.24 -6.04 -11.41
CA ASN A 164 28.64 -6.40 -11.63
C ASN A 164 29.14 -7.45 -10.64
N GLY A 165 28.22 -8.05 -9.88
CA GLY A 165 28.55 -9.01 -8.85
C GLY A 165 29.01 -8.34 -7.56
N ALA A 166 28.51 -7.16 -7.22
CA ALA A 166 28.44 -6.62 -5.86
C ALA A 166 26.98 -6.43 -5.43
N VAL A 167 26.75 -6.26 -4.13
CA VAL A 167 25.45 -5.87 -3.56
C VAL A 167 25.58 -4.48 -2.95
N PHE A 168 24.60 -3.62 -3.17
CA PHE A 168 24.43 -2.36 -2.46
C PHE A 168 23.38 -2.53 -1.37
N ALA A 169 23.80 -2.43 -0.10
CA ALA A 169 22.92 -2.67 1.04
C ALA A 169 22.09 -1.43 1.38
N THR A 170 20.81 -1.67 1.67
CA THR A 170 19.89 -0.68 2.22
C THR A 170 19.63 -0.90 3.71
N ARG A 171 19.80 -2.14 4.20
CA ARG A 171 19.73 -2.52 5.62
C ARG A 171 20.60 -3.75 5.88
#